data_AF-K8GP87-F1
#
_entry.id   AF-K8GP87-F1
#
_cell.length_a   1.000
_cell.length_b   1.000
_cell.length_c   1.000
_cell.angle_alpha   90.00
_cell.angle_beta   90.00
_cell.angle_gamma   90.00
#
_symmetry.space_group_name_H-M   'P 1'
#
loop_
_entity.id
_entity.type
_entity.pdbx_description
1 polymer ?
#
loop_
_entity_poly.entity_id
_entity_poly.type
_entity_poly.pdbx_seq_one_letter_code
_entity_poly.pdbx_strand_id
1 'polypeptide(L)'
;MITRQAIAEMEQRDPGLLKQAEAAISDFETAITPGIWTLLDKKTLVAEIRDRVHNPYKINQGGQPFCGPAAVLFELVRKNPVRYVEICRNLYQLGGFHGATQFITSSDKLRRATSGDLRMGQADWMVLATLREMENILFPVEPNAPDLIRNLAGMTKSWEMRGWVQEIMGYKRVDHLYTFLTNDIPAITKVAEVLWQEGVAFALITADGMLNDKPPMIPMPTHWIGLVGNILVQKDTVGFDVYTWSKKIHLQMDYGSLKKYLWAVVTGLP
;
A
#
# COMPACT_ATOMS: atom_id res chain seq x y z
N MET A 1 -32.42 -9.53 4.58
CA MET A 1 -32.05 -9.36 3.16
C MET A 1 -31.12 -8.16 3.08
N ILE A 2 -29.81 -8.38 3.15
CA ILE A 2 -28.83 -7.29 3.01
C ILE A 2 -28.61 -7.11 1.52
N THR A 3 -29.07 -5.96 1.05
CA THR A 3 -29.10 -5.48 -0.32
C THR A 3 -27.72 -5.48 -0.96
N ARG A 4 -27.69 -5.88 -2.24
CA ARG A 4 -26.57 -5.79 -3.18
C ARG A 4 -25.98 -4.37 -3.16
N GLN A 5 -24.91 -4.14 -2.41
CA GLN A 5 -24.13 -2.91 -2.54
C GLN A 5 -23.10 -3.13 -3.63
N ALA A 6 -23.36 -2.52 -4.79
CA ALA A 6 -22.30 -2.21 -5.73
C ALA A 6 -21.69 -0.88 -5.29
N ILE A 7 -20.38 -0.84 -5.14
CA ILE A 7 -19.64 0.42 -5.02
C ILE A 7 -19.18 0.77 -6.42
N ALA A 8 -19.89 1.68 -7.08
CA ALA A 8 -19.42 2.24 -8.33
C ALA A 8 -18.19 3.14 -8.08
N GLU A 9 -17.30 3.19 -9.07
CA GLU A 9 -16.00 3.88 -9.07
C GLU A 9 -15.94 5.17 -8.23
N MET A 10 -15.24 5.11 -7.09
CA MET A 10 -14.85 6.29 -6.28
C MET A 10 -13.53 6.88 -6.81
N GLU A 11 -13.35 6.91 -8.13
CA GLU A 11 -12.03 7.16 -8.74
C GLU A 11 -11.81 8.62 -9.18
N GLN A 12 -12.75 9.51 -8.90
CA GLN A 12 -12.55 10.94 -9.12
C GLN A 12 -11.70 11.53 -8.00
N ARG A 13 -10.41 11.74 -8.30
CA ARG A 13 -9.51 12.49 -7.42
C ARG A 13 -9.99 13.93 -7.31
N ASP A 14 -9.96 14.45 -6.09
CA ASP A 14 -10.23 15.87 -5.83
C ASP A 14 -9.25 16.75 -6.64
N PRO A 15 -9.72 17.52 -7.62
CA PRO A 15 -8.88 18.40 -8.42
C PRO A 15 -8.11 19.43 -7.58
N GLY A 16 -8.67 19.82 -6.42
CA GLY A 16 -8.02 20.70 -5.45
C GLY A 16 -6.77 20.08 -4.84
N LEU A 17 -6.82 18.82 -4.42
CA LEU A 17 -5.68 18.09 -3.88
C LEU A 17 -4.58 17.88 -4.94
N LEU A 18 -4.97 17.58 -6.18
CA LEU A 18 -4.00 17.44 -7.28
C LEU A 18 -3.26 18.76 -7.56
N LYS A 19 -3.98 19.88 -7.58
CA LYS A 19 -3.37 21.21 -7.77
C LYS A 19 -2.42 21.57 -6.63
N GLN A 20 -2.77 21.25 -5.38
CA GLN A 20 -1.89 21.47 -4.23
C GLN A 20 -0.63 20.60 -4.31
N ALA A 21 -0.77 19.34 -4.72
CA ALA A 21 0.38 18.45 -4.89
C ALA A 21 1.33 18.95 -6.00
N GLU A 22 0.81 19.43 -7.13
CA GLU A 22 1.63 20.04 -8.20
C GLU A 22 2.38 21.29 -7.73
N ALA A 23 1.74 22.12 -6.90
CA ALA A 23 2.42 23.27 -6.29
C ALA A 23 3.56 22.81 -5.37
N ALA A 24 3.31 21.82 -4.50
CA ALA A 24 4.34 21.27 -3.62
C ALA A 24 5.50 20.61 -4.40
N ILE A 25 5.22 19.96 -5.53
CA ILE A 25 6.24 19.41 -6.43
C ILE A 25 7.08 20.53 -7.04
N SER A 26 6.44 21.60 -7.51
CA SER A 26 7.13 22.75 -8.11
C SER A 26 8.03 23.46 -7.10
N ASP A 27 7.57 23.60 -5.86
CA ASP A 27 8.36 24.12 -4.75
C ASP A 27 9.54 23.21 -4.42
N PHE A 28 9.34 21.88 -4.45
CA PHE A 28 10.44 20.94 -4.26
C PHE A 28 11.47 21.03 -5.41
N GLU A 29 11.01 21.11 -6.66
CA GLU A 29 11.86 21.22 -7.85
C GLU A 29 12.79 22.43 -7.79
N THR A 30 12.25 23.59 -7.39
CA THR A 30 12.99 24.86 -7.30
C THR A 30 13.84 25.01 -6.03
N ALA A 31 13.61 24.21 -4.99
CA ALA A 31 14.39 24.29 -3.76
C ALA A 31 15.89 24.01 -3.97
N ILE A 32 16.77 24.89 -3.48
CA ILE A 32 18.23 24.74 -3.63
C ILE A 32 18.86 23.79 -2.61
N THR A 33 18.09 23.30 -1.62
CA THR A 33 18.59 22.38 -0.60
C THR A 33 19.08 21.08 -1.25
N PRO A 34 20.37 20.70 -1.05
CA PRO A 34 20.92 19.48 -1.62
C PRO A 34 20.26 18.24 -1.02
N GLY A 35 20.24 17.16 -1.80
CA GLY A 35 19.84 15.85 -1.30
C GLY A 35 20.97 15.17 -0.53
N ILE A 36 20.59 14.32 0.44
CA ILE A 36 21.55 13.51 1.20
C ILE A 36 21.67 12.08 0.66
N TRP A 37 20.91 11.74 -0.38
CA TRP A 37 20.99 10.46 -1.07
C TRP A 37 22.04 10.54 -2.18
N THR A 38 23.09 9.73 -2.05
CA THR A 38 24.28 9.84 -2.91
C THR A 38 24.05 9.40 -4.37
N LEU A 39 23.03 8.57 -4.61
CA LEU A 39 22.76 7.96 -5.91
C LEU A 39 21.41 8.37 -6.51
N LEU A 40 20.72 9.35 -5.90
CA LEU A 40 19.45 9.86 -6.40
C LEU A 40 19.65 11.20 -7.12
N ASP A 41 19.10 11.29 -8.33
CA ASP A 41 19.07 12.49 -9.14
C ASP A 41 17.76 13.26 -8.87
N LYS A 42 17.87 14.50 -8.41
CA LYS A 42 16.71 15.31 -8.00
C LYS A 42 15.70 15.49 -9.15
N LYS A 43 16.18 15.71 -10.37
CA LYS A 43 15.32 15.97 -11.54
C LYS A 43 14.51 14.73 -11.89
N THR A 44 15.15 13.57 -11.90
CA THR A 44 14.52 12.26 -12.09
C THR A 44 13.50 12.00 -10.98
N LEU A 45 13.90 12.21 -9.73
CA LEU A 45 13.04 12.02 -8.56
C LEU A 45 11.76 12.88 -8.65
N VAL A 46 11.89 14.18 -8.95
CA VAL A 46 10.75 15.10 -9.11
C VAL A 46 9.84 14.66 -10.26
N ALA A 47 10.40 14.25 -11.39
CA ALA A 47 9.62 13.77 -12.53
C ALA A 47 8.81 12.51 -12.18
N GLU A 48 9.42 11.56 -11.46
CA GLU A 48 8.75 10.36 -10.99
C GLU A 48 7.66 10.65 -9.94
N ILE A 49 7.93 11.53 -8.96
CA ILE A 49 6.93 11.94 -7.96
C ILE A 49 5.70 12.51 -8.66
N ARG A 50 5.90 13.41 -9.64
CA ARG A 50 4.82 13.99 -10.45
C ARG A 50 4.06 12.91 -11.21
N ASP A 51 4.77 11.96 -11.81
CA ASP A 51 4.17 10.84 -12.53
C ASP A 51 3.30 9.96 -11.63
N ARG A 52 3.71 9.69 -10.38
CA ARG A 52 2.92 8.94 -9.40
C ARG A 52 1.72 9.75 -8.90
N VAL A 53 1.90 11.03 -8.62
CA VAL A 53 0.80 11.94 -8.24
C VAL A 53 -0.27 11.98 -9.34
N HIS A 54 0.12 11.98 -10.62
CA HIS A 54 -0.82 11.91 -11.73
C HIS A 54 -1.36 10.50 -12.01
N ASN A 55 -0.61 9.45 -11.73
CA ASN A 55 -1.07 8.08 -11.87
C ASN A 55 -0.49 7.18 -10.76
N PRO A 56 -1.24 7.00 -9.65
CA PRO A 56 -0.79 6.20 -8.50
C PRO A 56 -0.50 4.74 -8.87
N TYR A 57 -1.16 4.22 -9.90
CA TYR A 57 -0.91 2.86 -10.39
C TYR A 57 0.50 2.67 -10.93
N LYS A 58 1.33 3.71 -11.08
CA LYS A 58 2.73 3.56 -11.51
C LYS A 58 3.72 3.24 -10.39
N ILE A 59 3.28 3.26 -9.13
CA ILE A 59 4.13 2.83 -8.00
C ILE A 59 4.57 1.38 -8.23
N ASN A 60 5.87 1.12 -8.14
CA ASN A 60 6.44 -0.17 -8.51
C ASN A 60 7.40 -0.71 -7.46
N GLN A 61 7.17 -1.94 -7.02
CA GLN A 61 8.02 -2.64 -6.07
C GLN A 61 9.24 -3.35 -6.70
N GLY A 62 9.43 -3.28 -8.03
CA GLY A 62 10.64 -3.75 -8.71
C GLY A 62 11.01 -5.22 -8.49
N GLY A 63 10.02 -6.08 -8.20
CA GLY A 63 10.24 -7.49 -7.84
C GLY A 63 10.83 -7.71 -6.44
N GLN A 64 10.98 -6.65 -5.63
CA GLN A 64 11.39 -6.74 -4.23
C GLN A 64 10.21 -7.08 -3.32
N PRO A 65 10.44 -7.61 -2.11
CA PRO A 65 9.37 -7.98 -1.18
C PRO A 65 8.68 -6.75 -0.52
N PHE A 66 8.43 -5.67 -1.27
CA PHE A 66 7.82 -4.43 -0.80
C PHE A 66 6.31 -4.34 -1.06
N CYS A 67 5.61 -5.47 -1.23
CA CYS A 67 4.18 -5.46 -1.58
C CYS A 67 3.31 -4.70 -0.57
N GLY A 68 3.56 -4.88 0.73
CA GLY A 68 2.90 -4.13 1.80
C GLY A 68 3.16 -2.63 1.72
N PRO A 69 4.43 -2.18 1.81
CA PRO A 69 4.79 -0.77 1.63
C PRO A 69 4.25 -0.15 0.34
N ALA A 70 4.27 -0.88 -0.77
CA ALA A 70 3.80 -0.40 -2.06
C ALA A 70 2.29 -0.20 -2.09
N ALA A 71 1.52 -1.09 -1.44
CA ALA A 71 0.07 -0.92 -1.31
C ALA A 71 -0.27 0.30 -0.45
N VAL A 72 0.41 0.49 0.69
CA VAL A 72 0.20 1.68 1.54
C VAL A 72 0.60 2.96 0.81
N LEU A 73 1.74 2.97 0.13
CA LEU A 73 2.18 4.13 -0.65
C LEU A 73 1.18 4.47 -1.75
N PHE A 74 0.63 3.47 -2.44
CA PHE A 74 -0.41 3.66 -3.44
C PHE A 74 -1.66 4.34 -2.89
N GLU A 75 -2.18 3.88 -1.75
CA GLU A 75 -3.33 4.52 -1.11
C GLU A 75 -2.98 5.92 -0.59
N LEU A 76 -1.76 6.13 -0.08
CA LEU A 76 -1.30 7.47 0.30
C LEU A 76 -1.35 8.44 -0.88
N VAL A 77 -0.83 8.06 -2.05
CA VAL A 77 -0.85 8.95 -3.22
C VAL A 77 -2.29 9.21 -3.69
N ARG A 78 -3.17 8.20 -3.64
CA ARG A 78 -4.59 8.38 -4.00
C ARG A 78 -5.33 9.31 -3.04
N LYS A 79 -5.12 9.15 -1.73
CA LYS A 79 -5.91 9.80 -0.68
C LYS A 79 -5.31 11.11 -0.19
N ASN A 80 -3.99 11.24 -0.22
CA ASN A 80 -3.27 12.43 0.23
C ASN A 80 -1.96 12.64 -0.58
N PRO A 81 -2.06 13.07 -1.86
CA PRO A 81 -0.89 13.25 -2.72
C PRO A 81 0.06 14.34 -2.22
N VAL A 82 -0.44 15.38 -1.53
CA VAL A 82 0.40 16.43 -0.93
C VAL A 82 1.34 15.82 0.11
N ARG A 83 0.80 14.99 1.01
CA ARG A 83 1.59 14.29 2.02
C ARG A 83 2.64 13.38 1.41
N TYR A 84 2.33 12.69 0.31
CA TYR A 84 3.33 11.90 -0.41
C TYR A 84 4.51 12.76 -0.90
N VAL A 85 4.23 13.93 -1.47
CA VAL A 85 5.27 14.87 -1.93
C VAL A 85 6.12 15.36 -0.76
N GLU A 86 5.51 15.71 0.37
CA GLU A 86 6.21 16.09 1.60
C GLU A 86 7.16 14.98 2.09
N ILE A 87 6.68 13.74 2.14
CA ILE A 87 7.48 12.58 2.54
C ILE A 87 8.67 12.41 1.59
N CYS A 88 8.45 12.47 0.28
CA CYS A 88 9.53 12.33 -0.69
C CYS A 88 10.58 13.42 -0.55
N ARG A 89 10.14 14.68 -0.44
CA ARG A 89 11.03 15.82 -0.22
C ARG A 89 11.85 15.66 1.06
N ASN A 90 11.20 15.33 2.16
CA ASN A 90 11.85 15.21 3.47
C ASN A 90 12.82 14.02 3.51
N LEU A 91 12.47 12.88 2.91
CA LEU A 91 13.41 11.77 2.76
C LEU A 91 14.63 12.20 1.94
N TYR A 92 14.43 12.88 0.81
CA TYR A 92 15.53 13.31 -0.05
C TYR A 92 16.47 14.32 0.64
N GLN A 93 15.91 15.33 1.31
CA GLN A 93 16.66 16.46 1.87
C GLN A 93 17.15 16.21 3.30
N LEU A 94 16.38 15.48 4.11
CA LEU A 94 16.62 15.32 5.55
C LEU A 94 16.89 13.86 5.95
N GLY A 95 16.56 12.90 5.09
CA GLY A 95 16.73 11.47 5.36
C GLY A 95 15.57 10.83 6.11
N GLY A 96 14.58 11.60 6.55
CA GLY A 96 13.45 11.10 7.31
C GLY A 96 12.28 12.07 7.33
N PHE A 97 11.15 11.61 7.85
CA PHE A 97 9.92 12.38 7.95
C PHE A 97 9.18 11.99 9.24
N HIS A 98 8.38 12.91 9.77
CA HIS A 98 7.47 12.59 10.87
C HIS A 98 6.27 11.81 10.34
N GLY A 99 6.01 10.63 10.90
CA GLY A 99 4.69 10.00 10.88
C GLY A 99 3.73 10.67 11.86
N ALA A 100 2.63 10.00 12.18
CA ALA A 100 1.64 10.50 13.13
C ALA A 100 2.20 10.59 14.56
N THR A 101 3.03 9.63 14.97
CA THR A 101 3.62 9.58 16.32
C THR A 101 5.13 9.35 16.33
N GLN A 102 5.69 8.83 15.24
CA GLN A 102 7.11 8.47 15.18
C GLN A 102 7.87 9.22 14.09
N PHE A 103 9.19 9.36 14.25
CA PHE A 103 10.06 9.83 13.16
C PHE A 103 10.58 8.63 12.38
N ILE A 104 10.26 8.57 11.08
CA ILE A 104 10.65 7.49 10.17
C ILE A 104 11.85 7.96 9.38
N THR A 105 12.96 7.23 9.44
CA THR A 105 14.24 7.65 8.85
C THR A 105 14.86 6.54 8.01
N SER A 106 15.58 6.93 6.98
CA SER A 106 16.54 6.07 6.30
C SER A 106 17.84 6.01 7.10
N SER A 107 18.62 4.94 6.95
CA SER A 107 19.99 4.87 7.44
C SER A 107 21.00 5.45 6.44
N ASP A 108 22.20 5.79 6.90
CA ASP A 108 23.31 6.17 6.01
C ASP A 108 23.69 5.04 5.03
N LYS A 109 23.45 3.78 5.42
CA LYS A 109 23.71 2.63 4.56
C LYS A 109 22.72 2.62 3.40
N LEU A 110 21.43 2.81 3.69
CA LEU A 110 20.39 2.84 2.67
C LEU A 110 20.55 4.03 1.72
N ARG A 111 20.88 5.22 2.23
CA ARG A 111 21.14 6.42 1.40
C ARG A 111 22.31 6.31 0.42
N ARG A 112 23.21 5.35 0.68
CA ARG A 112 24.36 5.00 -0.16
C ARG A 112 24.13 3.76 -1.02
N ALA A 113 23.00 3.08 -0.83
CA ALA A 113 22.64 1.91 -1.63
C ALA A 113 22.01 2.34 -2.95
N THR A 114 22.33 1.59 -4.00
CA THR A 114 21.68 1.72 -5.30
C THR A 114 20.45 0.81 -5.35
N SER A 115 19.41 1.25 -6.07
CA SER A 115 18.37 0.33 -6.54
C SER A 115 18.92 -0.67 -7.56
N GLY A 116 20.14 -0.50 -8.07
CA GLY A 116 20.77 -1.39 -9.04
C GLY A 116 19.91 -1.56 -10.29
N ASP A 117 19.84 -2.79 -10.79
CA ASP A 117 19.02 -3.16 -11.96
C ASP A 117 17.56 -3.43 -11.61
N LEU A 118 17.10 -3.01 -10.42
CA LEU A 118 15.69 -3.09 -10.09
C LEU A 118 14.90 -2.24 -11.09
N ARG A 119 13.86 -2.84 -11.68
CA ARG A 119 12.90 -2.12 -12.53
C ARG A 119 11.96 -1.27 -11.66
N MET A 120 12.53 -0.34 -10.90
CA MET A 120 11.89 0.49 -9.88
C MET A 120 12.41 1.92 -10.01
N GLY A 121 11.51 2.91 -9.95
CA GLY A 121 11.91 4.31 -9.97
C GLY A 121 12.66 4.72 -8.70
N GLN A 122 13.45 5.78 -8.79
CA GLN A 122 14.15 6.39 -7.67
C GLN A 122 13.21 6.82 -6.52
N ALA A 123 12.04 7.37 -6.84
CA ALA A 123 11.03 7.77 -5.86
C ALA A 123 10.48 6.55 -5.10
N ASP A 124 10.18 5.48 -5.84
CA ASP A 124 9.67 4.23 -5.26
C ASP A 124 10.75 3.57 -4.40
N TRP A 125 12.00 3.50 -4.86
CA TRP A 125 13.13 2.97 -4.08
C TRP A 125 13.30 3.72 -2.77
N MET A 126 13.41 5.05 -2.85
CA MET A 126 13.64 5.90 -1.69
C MET A 126 12.59 5.66 -0.59
N VAL A 127 11.32 5.64 -0.96
CA VAL A 127 10.23 5.52 0.01
C VAL A 127 10.08 4.06 0.47
N LEU A 128 9.95 3.10 -0.46
CA LEU A 128 9.65 1.71 -0.11
C LEU A 128 10.79 1.04 0.66
N ALA A 129 12.04 1.31 0.29
CA ALA A 129 13.18 0.75 1.02
C ALA A 129 13.31 1.36 2.42
N THR A 130 12.99 2.65 2.60
CA THR A 130 12.96 3.29 3.93
C THR A 130 11.89 2.65 4.81
N LEU A 131 10.68 2.46 4.29
CA LEU A 131 9.59 1.83 5.05
C LEU A 131 9.96 0.40 5.47
N ARG A 132 10.58 -0.36 4.56
CA ARG A 132 11.04 -1.72 4.86
C ARG A 132 12.20 -1.75 5.86
N GLU A 133 13.15 -0.83 5.78
CA GLU A 133 14.27 -0.77 6.74
C GLU A 133 13.75 -0.49 8.15
N MET A 134 12.74 0.37 8.29
CA MET A 134 12.19 0.78 9.59
C MET A 134 11.13 -0.17 10.16
N GLU A 135 10.69 -1.19 9.41
CA GLU A 135 9.58 -2.10 9.73
C GLU A 135 9.69 -2.67 11.17
N ASN A 136 10.79 -3.36 11.47
CA ASN A 136 10.99 -4.01 12.77
C ASN A 136 11.26 -3.03 13.92
N ILE A 137 11.69 -1.79 13.60
CA ILE A 137 11.96 -0.76 14.60
C ILE A 137 10.64 -0.12 15.05
N LEU A 138 9.76 0.16 14.08
CA LEU A 138 8.50 0.86 14.33
C LEU A 138 7.40 -0.07 14.85
N PHE A 139 7.39 -1.33 14.40
CA PHE A 139 6.31 -2.27 14.67
C PHE A 139 6.86 -3.57 15.25
N PRO A 140 7.06 -3.61 16.58
CA PRO A 140 7.46 -4.83 17.27
C PRO A 140 6.50 -5.98 16.97
N VAL A 141 7.05 -7.20 16.95
CA VAL A 141 6.30 -8.43 16.65
C VAL A 141 5.09 -8.57 17.58
N GLU A 142 3.91 -8.82 17.00
CA GLU A 142 2.70 -9.09 17.76
C GLU A 142 2.72 -10.53 18.32
N PRO A 143 2.77 -10.73 19.65
CA PRO A 143 2.90 -12.07 20.24
C PRO A 143 1.67 -12.95 20.00
N ASN A 144 0.49 -12.34 19.84
CA ASN A 144 -0.79 -13.04 19.69
C ASN A 144 -1.19 -13.30 18.22
N ALA A 145 -0.34 -12.94 17.25
CA ALA A 145 -0.62 -13.25 15.86
C ALA A 145 -0.56 -14.78 15.60
N PRO A 146 -1.38 -15.32 14.68
CA PRO A 146 -1.32 -16.74 14.33
C PRO A 146 0.09 -17.18 13.94
N ASP A 147 0.54 -18.33 14.43
CA ASP A 147 1.90 -18.85 14.22
C ASP A 147 2.28 -18.91 12.73
N LEU A 148 1.33 -19.32 11.89
CA LEU A 148 1.50 -19.35 10.43
C LEU A 148 1.93 -17.98 9.90
N ILE A 149 1.24 -16.90 10.32
CA ILE A 149 1.53 -15.54 9.88
C ILE A 149 2.83 -15.04 10.50
N ARG A 150 3.09 -15.33 11.78
CA ARG A 150 4.31 -14.92 12.48
C ARG A 150 5.57 -15.47 11.80
N ASN A 151 5.54 -16.73 11.35
CA ASN A 151 6.71 -17.42 10.83
C ASN A 151 7.03 -17.17 9.33
N LEU A 152 6.25 -16.36 8.61
CA LEU A 152 6.52 -16.03 7.19
C LEU A 152 7.70 -15.05 7.04
N ALA A 153 8.91 -15.56 6.84
CA ALA A 153 10.09 -14.72 6.66
C ALA A 153 9.96 -13.80 5.43
N GLY A 154 10.39 -12.54 5.57
CA GLY A 154 10.48 -11.59 4.47
C GLY A 154 9.15 -11.01 3.95
N MET A 155 8.02 -11.47 4.47
CA MET A 155 6.69 -10.92 4.20
C MET A 155 6.34 -9.82 5.19
N THR A 156 5.76 -8.73 4.68
CA THR A 156 5.09 -7.76 5.53
C THR A 156 3.95 -8.43 6.29
N LYS A 157 3.86 -8.13 7.57
CA LYS A 157 2.88 -8.63 8.52
C LYS A 157 1.72 -7.67 8.66
N SER A 158 0.57 -8.18 9.09
CA SER A 158 -0.63 -7.34 9.19
C SER A 158 -0.52 -6.21 10.23
N TRP A 159 0.27 -6.40 11.30
CA TRP A 159 0.49 -5.34 12.29
C TRP A 159 1.38 -4.22 11.75
N GLU A 160 2.31 -4.52 10.84
CA GLU A 160 3.11 -3.51 10.13
C GLU A 160 2.23 -2.72 9.16
N MET A 161 1.34 -3.39 8.42
CA MET A 161 0.33 -2.72 7.60
C MET A 161 -0.52 -1.77 8.43
N ARG A 162 -1.00 -2.21 9.59
CA ARG A 162 -1.73 -1.35 10.53
C ARG A 162 -0.90 -0.16 10.96
N GLY A 163 0.34 -0.40 11.37
CA GLY A 163 1.27 0.61 11.81
C GLY A 163 1.53 1.68 10.74
N TRP A 164 1.77 1.28 9.49
CA TRP A 164 1.95 2.24 8.40
C TRP A 164 0.66 3.02 8.07
N VAL A 165 -0.52 2.39 8.14
CA VAL A 165 -1.79 3.12 7.94
C VAL A 165 -1.96 4.20 9.02
N GLN A 166 -1.58 3.92 10.27
CA GLN A 166 -1.62 4.90 11.35
C GLN A 166 -0.55 5.99 11.17
N GLU A 167 0.71 5.60 10.96
CA GLU A 167 1.84 6.53 10.95
C GLU A 167 1.94 7.36 9.67
N ILE A 168 1.66 6.77 8.51
CA ILE A 168 1.85 7.42 7.20
C ILE A 168 0.57 8.13 6.76
N MET A 169 -0.59 7.48 6.93
CA MET A 169 -1.88 8.04 6.50
C MET A 169 -2.60 8.82 7.61
N GLY A 170 -2.19 8.68 8.87
CA GLY A 170 -2.80 9.39 10.01
C GLY A 170 -4.15 8.81 10.45
N TYR A 171 -4.52 7.63 9.96
CA TYR A 171 -5.83 7.03 10.22
C TYR A 171 -5.88 6.46 11.65
N LYS A 172 -6.92 6.83 12.40
CA LYS A 172 -7.02 6.51 13.83
C LYS A 172 -7.69 5.16 14.09
N ARG A 173 -8.64 4.79 13.23
CA ARG A 173 -9.38 3.53 13.34
C ARG A 173 -8.85 2.57 12.31
N VAL A 174 -8.08 1.59 12.77
CA VAL A 174 -7.47 0.58 11.91
C VAL A 174 -7.85 -0.80 12.43
N ASP A 175 -8.64 -1.50 11.63
CA ASP A 175 -9.13 -2.84 11.95
C ASP A 175 -8.35 -3.89 11.17
N HIS A 176 -8.19 -5.06 11.78
CA HIS A 176 -7.57 -6.22 11.15
C HIS A 176 -8.48 -7.44 11.28
N LEU A 177 -8.80 -8.05 10.14
CA LEU A 177 -9.71 -9.18 10.02
C LEU A 177 -8.90 -10.38 9.52
N TYR A 178 -8.75 -11.42 10.34
CA TYR A 178 -8.17 -12.70 9.92
C TYR A 178 -9.24 -13.53 9.20
N THR A 179 -9.26 -13.46 7.87
CA THR A 179 -10.33 -14.08 7.06
C THR A 179 -10.18 -15.59 6.94
N PHE A 180 -8.94 -16.10 6.98
CA PHE A 180 -8.68 -17.55 7.08
C PHE A 180 -9.36 -18.21 8.30
N LEU A 181 -9.54 -17.44 9.40
CA LEU A 181 -10.19 -17.91 10.63
C LEU A 181 -11.69 -17.56 10.68
N THR A 182 -12.14 -16.54 9.95
CA THR A 182 -13.49 -15.96 10.04
C THR A 182 -14.01 -15.51 8.68
N ASN A 183 -15.20 -15.99 8.31
CA ASN A 183 -15.91 -15.79 7.03
C ASN A 183 -15.44 -14.61 6.13
N ASP A 184 -15.02 -14.93 4.90
CA ASP A 184 -14.47 -13.97 3.92
C ASP A 184 -15.50 -12.97 3.38
N ILE A 185 -16.77 -13.35 3.31
CA ILE A 185 -17.84 -12.48 2.79
C ILE A 185 -18.12 -11.29 3.72
N PRO A 186 -18.32 -11.47 5.05
CA PRO A 186 -18.35 -10.36 5.98
C PRO A 186 -17.14 -9.42 5.86
N ALA A 187 -15.93 -9.94 5.64
CA ALA A 187 -14.74 -9.11 5.49
C ALA A 187 -14.80 -8.25 4.21
N ILE A 188 -15.18 -8.82 3.07
CA ILE A 188 -15.36 -8.05 1.83
C ILE A 188 -16.50 -7.04 1.93
N THR A 189 -17.61 -7.39 2.58
CA THR A 189 -18.69 -6.43 2.87
C THR A 189 -18.19 -5.29 3.76
N LYS A 190 -17.36 -5.57 4.77
CA LYS A 190 -16.76 -4.54 5.61
C LYS A 190 -15.82 -3.63 4.81
N VAL A 191 -15.01 -4.20 3.91
CA VAL A 191 -14.17 -3.40 2.99
C VAL A 191 -15.05 -2.42 2.21
N ALA A 192 -16.18 -2.89 1.70
CA ALA A 192 -17.10 -2.03 0.97
C ALA A 192 -17.56 -0.83 1.79
N GLU A 193 -18.00 -1.06 3.04
CA GLU A 193 -18.38 0.02 3.96
C GLU A 193 -17.23 1.00 4.26
N VAL A 194 -16.00 0.50 4.39
CA VAL A 194 -14.81 1.32 4.66
C VAL A 194 -14.49 2.21 3.48
N LEU A 195 -14.49 1.65 2.27
CA LEU A 195 -14.21 2.41 1.06
C LEU A 195 -15.26 3.52 0.85
N TRP A 196 -16.54 3.25 1.13
CA TRP A 196 -17.61 4.27 1.08
C TRP A 196 -17.38 5.45 2.01
N GLN A 197 -16.67 5.24 3.11
CA GLN A 197 -16.33 6.28 4.08
C GLN A 197 -14.98 6.93 3.77
N GLU A 198 -14.53 6.88 2.52
CA GLU A 198 -13.23 7.37 2.07
C GLU A 198 -12.02 6.70 2.75
N GLY A 199 -12.23 5.57 3.41
CA GLY A 199 -11.20 4.76 4.02
C GLY A 199 -10.31 4.04 3.01
N VAL A 200 -9.48 3.14 3.53
CA VAL A 200 -8.56 2.30 2.76
C VAL A 200 -8.67 0.86 3.21
N ALA A 201 -8.35 -0.06 2.31
CA ALA A 201 -8.35 -1.48 2.61
C ALA A 201 -7.24 -2.22 1.87
N PHE A 202 -6.65 -3.20 2.54
CA PHE A 202 -5.55 -4.02 2.05
C PHE A 202 -5.86 -5.47 2.33
N ALA A 203 -5.56 -6.36 1.38
CA ALA A 203 -5.77 -7.79 1.52
C ALA A 203 -4.44 -8.56 1.44
N LEU A 204 -4.26 -9.50 2.35
CA LEU A 204 -3.22 -10.52 2.28
C LEU A 204 -3.77 -11.73 1.54
N ILE A 205 -3.10 -12.14 0.48
CA ILE A 205 -3.62 -13.13 -0.46
C ILE A 205 -2.58 -14.20 -0.82
N THR A 206 -3.07 -15.33 -1.34
CA THR A 206 -2.27 -16.24 -2.16
C THR A 206 -2.27 -15.75 -3.61
N ALA A 207 -1.23 -15.01 -4.01
CA ALA A 207 -1.19 -14.35 -5.33
C ALA A 207 -1.31 -15.32 -6.51
N ASP A 208 -0.65 -16.49 -6.45
CA ASP A 208 -0.69 -17.42 -7.59
C ASP A 208 -2.09 -17.98 -7.86
N GLY A 209 -2.84 -18.27 -6.79
CA GLY A 209 -4.24 -18.69 -6.91
C GLY A 209 -5.18 -17.55 -7.29
N MET A 210 -5.03 -16.38 -6.67
CA MET A 210 -5.98 -15.28 -6.82
C MET A 210 -5.75 -14.41 -8.07
N LEU A 211 -4.48 -14.16 -8.45
CA LEU A 211 -4.11 -13.20 -9.50
C LEU A 211 -3.65 -13.88 -10.79
N ASN A 212 -3.04 -15.07 -10.70
CA ASN A 212 -2.38 -15.72 -11.83
C ASN A 212 -3.14 -16.92 -12.38
N ASP A 213 -4.27 -17.31 -11.76
CA ASP A 213 -5.01 -18.55 -12.05
C ASP A 213 -4.10 -19.80 -12.08
N LYS A 214 -3.12 -19.82 -11.17
CA LYS A 214 -2.12 -20.88 -11.01
C LYS A 214 -2.18 -21.40 -9.58
N PRO A 215 -3.25 -22.11 -9.20
CA PRO A 215 -3.49 -22.50 -7.82
C PRO A 215 -2.35 -23.38 -7.30
N PRO A 216 -1.68 -22.98 -6.20
CA PRO A 216 -0.65 -23.83 -5.60
C PRO A 216 -1.30 -25.06 -4.95
N MET A 217 -0.51 -26.13 -4.80
CA MET A 217 -0.93 -27.35 -4.11
C MET A 217 -1.40 -27.06 -2.67
N ILE A 218 -0.65 -26.20 -1.98
CA ILE A 218 -0.98 -25.71 -0.64
C ILE A 218 -1.05 -24.18 -0.72
N PRO A 219 -2.24 -23.58 -0.57
CA PRO A 219 -2.38 -22.13 -0.50
C PRO A 219 -1.64 -21.60 0.73
N MET A 220 -0.82 -20.58 0.51
CA MET A 220 -0.11 -19.84 1.54
C MET A 220 -0.23 -18.34 1.23
N PRO A 221 -0.26 -17.46 2.24
CA PRO A 221 -0.24 -16.02 2.00
C PRO A 221 1.12 -15.60 1.45
N THR A 222 1.12 -14.89 0.32
CA THR A 222 2.33 -14.54 -0.41
C THR A 222 2.40 -13.08 -0.84
N HIS A 223 1.29 -12.33 -0.75
CA HIS A 223 1.27 -10.97 -1.31
C HIS A 223 0.23 -10.07 -0.68
N TRP A 224 0.56 -8.79 -0.52
CA TRP A 224 -0.38 -7.73 -0.15
C TRP A 224 -0.86 -6.98 -1.39
N ILE A 225 -2.16 -6.69 -1.41
CA ILE A 225 -2.82 -5.89 -2.45
C ILE A 225 -3.61 -4.74 -1.82
N GLY A 226 -3.80 -3.65 -2.57
CA GLY A 226 -4.78 -2.61 -2.22
C GLY A 226 -6.15 -2.95 -2.81
N LEU A 227 -7.22 -2.88 -2.02
CA LEU A 227 -8.60 -3.07 -2.47
C LEU A 227 -9.19 -1.70 -2.82
N VAL A 228 -9.50 -1.46 -4.10
CA VAL A 228 -9.74 -0.08 -4.59
C VAL A 228 -11.19 0.23 -4.95
N GLY A 229 -12.08 -0.77 -4.98
CA GLY A 229 -13.51 -0.55 -5.21
C GLY A 229 -14.15 -1.62 -6.09
N ASN A 230 -15.25 -1.26 -6.74
CA ASN A 230 -16.05 -2.14 -7.61
C ASN A 230 -16.42 -3.48 -6.93
N ILE A 231 -16.65 -3.41 -5.62
CA ILE A 231 -17.02 -4.58 -4.82
C ILE A 231 -18.46 -4.96 -5.17
N LEU A 232 -18.62 -6.18 -5.64
CA LEU A 232 -19.89 -6.76 -6.05
C LEU A 232 -20.01 -8.17 -5.48
N VAL A 233 -20.87 -8.31 -4.48
CA VAL A 233 -21.20 -9.61 -3.89
C VAL A 233 -22.50 -10.10 -4.52
N GLN A 234 -22.42 -11.17 -5.30
CA GLN A 234 -23.57 -11.89 -5.89
C GLN A 234 -23.65 -13.29 -5.28
N LYS A 235 -24.76 -14.00 -5.52
CA LYS A 235 -25.12 -15.25 -4.82
C LYS A 235 -23.92 -16.17 -4.53
N ASP A 236 -23.13 -16.49 -5.56
CA ASP A 236 -22.01 -17.43 -5.46
C ASP A 236 -20.65 -16.84 -5.93
N THR A 237 -20.61 -15.55 -6.27
CA THR A 237 -19.42 -14.89 -6.82
C THR A 237 -19.17 -13.53 -6.20
N VAL A 238 -17.90 -13.17 -6.07
CA VAL A 238 -17.45 -11.85 -5.65
C VAL A 238 -16.63 -11.21 -6.77
N GLY A 239 -16.87 -9.93 -7.03
CA GLY A 239 -16.06 -9.10 -7.93
C GLY A 239 -15.49 -7.90 -7.19
N PHE A 240 -14.27 -7.48 -7.49
CA PHE A 240 -13.63 -6.28 -6.93
C PHE A 240 -12.39 -5.87 -7.73
N ASP A 241 -12.03 -4.59 -7.63
CA ASP A 241 -10.82 -4.06 -8.22
C ASP A 241 -9.69 -3.99 -7.19
N VAL A 242 -8.48 -4.25 -7.66
CA VAL A 242 -7.26 -4.24 -6.84
C VAL A 242 -6.15 -3.43 -7.47
N TYR A 243 -5.32 -2.82 -6.62
CA TYR A 243 -3.97 -2.40 -6.98
C TYR A 243 -2.96 -3.49 -6.63
N THR A 244 -2.13 -3.84 -7.60
CA THR A 244 -0.98 -4.72 -7.40
C THR A 244 -0.01 -4.59 -8.57
N TRP A 245 1.29 -4.72 -8.31
CA TRP A 245 2.36 -4.71 -9.33
C TRP A 245 2.21 -3.60 -10.38
N SER A 246 1.99 -2.37 -9.92
CA SER A 246 1.88 -1.19 -10.77
C SER A 246 0.73 -1.22 -11.78
N LYS A 247 -0.40 -1.83 -11.43
CA LYS A 247 -1.60 -1.82 -12.26
C LYS A 247 -2.87 -2.03 -11.44
N LYS A 248 -3.99 -1.62 -12.06
CA LYS A 248 -5.33 -1.98 -11.65
C LYS A 248 -5.68 -3.34 -12.25
N ILE A 249 -6.24 -4.25 -11.46
CA ILE A 249 -6.77 -5.53 -11.95
C ILE A 249 -8.21 -5.67 -11.43
N HIS A 250 -9.14 -5.99 -12.32
CA HIS A 250 -10.46 -6.45 -11.92
C HIS A 250 -10.42 -7.96 -11.67
N LEU A 251 -10.91 -8.40 -10.52
CA LEU A 251 -11.02 -9.80 -10.15
C LEU A 251 -12.49 -10.17 -10.02
N GLN A 252 -12.83 -11.37 -10.52
CA GLN A 252 -14.11 -12.01 -10.27
C GLN A 252 -13.85 -13.49 -9.97
N MET A 253 -14.38 -13.99 -8.85
CA MET A 253 -14.16 -15.37 -8.43
C MET A 253 -15.34 -15.93 -7.64
N ASP A 254 -15.42 -17.25 -7.52
CA ASP A 254 -16.39 -17.91 -6.65
C ASP A 254 -15.98 -17.79 -5.16
N TYR A 255 -16.93 -18.03 -4.26
CA TYR A 255 -16.69 -17.94 -2.82
C TYR A 255 -15.68 -18.96 -2.28
N GLY A 256 -15.59 -20.15 -2.90
CA GLY A 256 -14.61 -21.16 -2.52
C GLY A 256 -13.18 -20.68 -2.81
N SER A 257 -12.98 -20.09 -3.99
CA SER A 257 -11.71 -19.47 -4.37
C SER A 257 -11.37 -18.28 -3.46
N LEU A 258 -12.33 -17.41 -3.15
CA LEU A 258 -12.13 -16.30 -2.21
C LEU A 258 -11.63 -16.83 -0.85
N LYS A 259 -12.35 -17.81 -0.28
CA LYS A 259 -12.01 -18.42 1.01
C LYS A 259 -10.65 -19.09 1.02
N LYS A 260 -10.26 -19.68 -0.10
CA LYS A 260 -8.98 -20.38 -0.24
C LYS A 260 -7.80 -19.42 -0.34
N TYR A 261 -7.99 -18.23 -0.89
CA TYR A 261 -6.89 -17.33 -1.26
C TYR A 261 -6.88 -16.00 -0.50
N LEU A 262 -7.93 -15.62 0.23
CA LEU A 262 -7.95 -14.45 1.11
C LEU A 262 -7.60 -14.85 2.54
N TRP A 263 -6.53 -14.27 3.08
CA TRP A 263 -6.00 -14.65 4.39
C TRP A 263 -6.29 -13.63 5.48
N ALA A 264 -6.19 -12.36 5.14
CA ALA A 264 -6.45 -11.27 6.05
C ALA A 264 -6.82 -10.00 5.30
N VAL A 265 -7.50 -9.11 6.00
CA VAL A 265 -7.81 -7.75 5.54
C VAL A 265 -7.40 -6.76 6.62
N VAL A 266 -6.66 -5.72 6.23
CA VAL A 266 -6.40 -4.54 7.07
C VAL A 266 -7.18 -3.38 6.48
N THR A 267 -7.96 -2.69 7.31
CA THR A 267 -8.75 -1.52 6.89
C THR A 267 -8.39 -0.34 7.75
N GLY A 268 -8.51 0.86 7.18
CA GLY A 268 -8.31 2.10 7.91
C GLY A 268 -9.38 3.12 7.57
N LEU A 269 -9.80 3.86 8.58
CA LEU A 269 -10.68 5.02 8.46
C LEU A 269 -10.01 6.27 9.06
N PRO A 270 -10.19 7.45 8.44
CA PRO A 270 -9.85 8.73 9.05
C PRO A 270 -10.42 8.90 10.47
#